data_AF-A0A6P7FUB3-F1
#
_entry.id   AF-A0A6P7FUB3-F1
#
_cell.length_a   1.000
_cell.length_b   1.000
_cell.length_c   1.000
_cell.angle_alpha   90.00
_cell.angle_beta   90.00
_cell.angle_gamma   90.00
#
_symmetry.space_group_name_H-M   'P 1'
#
loop_
_entity.id
_entity.type
_entity.pdbx_description
1 polymer ?
#
loop_
_entity_poly.entity_id
_entity_poly.type
_entity_poly.pdbx_seq_one_letter_code
_entity_poly.pdbx_strand_id
1 'polypeptide(L)'
;MLAQMMDLLKMMAEDTKEIKNQQKKQAETMNMLAEELKELKKEQKEYRREMGELKLANEKAIKEINQLQNELSNMNIRLQRLEGEKRKRNIVIQGLPIDTDNPNMLKNKIESFIDKEMGVKVKVNETIKLGDEICLIELDNKYEVSPK
;
A
#
# COMPACT_ATOMS: atom_id res chain seq x y z
N MET A 1 80.65 43.13 20.36
CA MET A 1 80.60 42.08 19.32
C MET A 1 80.39 40.69 19.93
N LEU A 2 81.28 40.19 20.82
CA LEU A 2 81.16 38.84 21.39
C LEU A 2 79.89 38.62 22.26
N ALA A 3 79.51 39.60 23.10
CA ALA A 3 78.31 39.52 23.93
C ALA A 3 77.01 39.47 23.10
N GLN A 4 76.91 40.33 22.07
CA GLN A 4 75.79 40.32 21.13
C GLN A 4 75.66 38.99 20.38
N MET A 5 76.80 38.35 20.04
CA MET A 5 76.78 37.00 19.44
C MET A 5 76.28 35.94 20.43
N MET A 6 76.65 36.02 21.71
CA MET A 6 76.15 35.08 22.73
C MET A 6 74.64 35.23 22.97
N ASP A 7 74.14 36.48 23.02
CA ASP A 7 72.70 36.73 23.17
C ASP A 7 71.90 36.20 21.97
N LEU A 8 72.43 36.39 20.75
CA LEU A 8 71.83 35.84 19.54
C LEU A 8 71.80 34.31 19.55
N LEU A 9 72.88 33.65 19.96
CA LEU A 9 72.94 32.18 20.07
C LEU A 9 71.93 31.65 21.09
N LYS A 10 71.71 32.38 22.19
CA LYS A 10 70.74 32.02 23.21
C LYS A 10 69.30 32.13 22.70
N MET A 11 68.96 33.23 22.03
CA MET A 11 67.65 33.40 21.37
C MET A 11 67.42 32.31 20.31
N MET A 12 68.40 32.02 19.47
CA MET A 12 68.29 30.96 18.47
C MET A 12 68.10 29.56 19.10
N ALA A 13 68.72 29.29 20.24
CA ALA A 13 68.53 28.04 20.97
C ALA A 13 67.12 27.91 21.56
N GLU A 14 66.57 29.02 22.08
CA GLU A 14 65.19 29.10 22.57
C GLU A 14 64.18 28.90 21.43
N ASP A 15 64.35 29.61 20.31
CA ASP A 15 63.52 29.45 19.10
C ASP A 15 63.56 28.02 18.56
N THR A 16 64.76 27.42 18.50
CA THR A 16 64.93 26.03 18.05
C THR A 16 64.17 25.05 18.95
N LYS A 17 64.15 25.30 20.27
CA LYS A 17 63.41 24.48 21.23
C LYS A 17 61.91 24.64 21.04
N GLU A 18 61.45 25.87 20.80
CA GLU A 18 60.04 26.14 20.55
C GLU A 18 59.54 25.51 19.25
N ILE A 19 60.31 25.62 18.17
CA ILE A 19 60.02 24.98 16.87
C ILE A 19 59.89 23.46 17.04
N LYS A 20 60.80 22.81 17.78
CA LYS A 20 60.72 21.36 18.04
C LYS A 20 59.44 20.98 18.80
N ASN A 21 59.05 21.79 19.79
CA ASN A 21 57.82 21.54 20.54
C ASN A 21 56.57 21.71 19.66
N GLN A 22 56.55 22.72 18.79
CA GLN A 22 55.45 22.93 17.85
C GLN A 22 55.36 21.79 16.82
N GLN A 23 56.49 21.34 16.27
CA GLN A 23 56.54 20.19 15.36
C GLN A 23 56.00 18.92 16.00
N LYS A 24 56.35 18.67 17.27
CA LYS A 24 55.82 17.51 18.00
C LYS A 24 54.30 17.57 18.15
N LYS A 25 53.75 18.72 18.56
CA LYS A 25 52.30 18.92 18.67
C LYS A 25 51.58 18.78 17.32
N GLN A 26 52.18 19.30 16.25
CA GLN A 26 51.64 19.15 14.89
C GLN A 26 51.61 17.68 14.46
N ALA A 27 52.66 16.91 14.75
CA ALA A 27 52.70 15.48 14.45
C ALA A 27 51.64 14.69 15.22
N GLU A 28 51.44 14.98 16.51
CA GLU A 28 50.37 14.38 17.33
C GLU A 28 48.99 14.71 16.76
N THR A 29 48.76 15.96 16.36
CA THR A 29 47.50 16.40 15.73
C THR A 29 47.25 15.71 14.39
N MET A 30 48.28 15.58 13.54
CA MET A 30 48.19 14.87 12.27
C MET A 30 47.84 13.40 12.46
N ASN A 31 48.38 12.74 13.49
CA ASN A 31 48.06 11.35 13.79
C ASN A 31 46.59 11.18 14.20
N MET A 32 46.08 12.05 15.08
CA MET A 32 44.66 12.03 15.48
C MET A 32 43.74 12.23 14.27
N LEU A 33 44.01 13.25 13.44
CA LEU A 33 43.24 13.50 12.22
C LEU A 33 43.30 12.32 11.23
N ALA A 34 44.44 11.64 11.12
CA ALA A 34 44.58 10.47 10.26
C ALA A 34 43.75 9.28 10.75
N GLU A 35 43.58 9.12 12.07
CA GLU A 35 42.70 8.11 12.65
C GLU A 35 41.23 8.45 12.44
N GLU A 36 40.81 9.70 12.70
CA GLU A 36 39.45 10.17 12.44
C GLU A 36 39.06 10.00 10.97
N LEU A 37 39.96 10.33 10.04
CA LEU A 37 39.73 10.13 8.60
C LEU A 37 39.58 8.65 8.21
N LYS A 38 40.23 7.72 8.93
CA LYS A 38 40.05 6.28 8.70
C LYS A 38 38.67 5.82 9.16
N GLU A 39 38.22 6.26 10.34
CA GLU A 39 36.91 5.89 10.86
C GLU A 39 35.79 6.49 10.00
N LEU A 40 35.87 7.77 9.63
CA LEU A 40 34.91 8.39 8.70
C LEU A 40 34.81 7.66 7.35
N LYS A 41 35.93 7.16 6.83
CA LYS A 41 35.92 6.35 5.60
C LYS A 41 35.21 5.00 5.78
N LYS A 42 35.32 4.37 6.96
CA LYS A 42 34.60 3.14 7.26
C LYS A 42 33.11 3.40 7.35
N GLU A 43 32.70 4.40 8.12
CA GLU A 43 31.30 4.81 8.26
C GLU A 43 30.68 5.16 6.91
N GLN A 44 31.39 5.94 6.08
CA GLN A 44 30.93 6.27 4.73
C GLN A 44 30.71 5.02 3.86
N LYS A 45 31.56 4.00 4.00
CA LYS A 45 31.41 2.74 3.27
C LYS A 45 30.20 1.96 3.76
N GLU A 46 29.96 1.94 5.06
CA GLU A 46 28.78 1.30 5.67
C GLU A 46 27.49 1.98 5.23
N TYR A 47 27.42 3.31 5.31
CA TYR A 47 26.27 4.07 4.83
C TYR A 47 25.98 3.84 3.35
N ARG A 48 27.00 3.73 2.50
CA ARG A 48 26.80 3.41 1.07
C ARG A 48 26.20 2.01 0.89
N ARG A 49 26.62 1.04 1.70
CA ARG A 49 26.09 -0.32 1.67
C ARG A 49 24.62 -0.32 2.10
N GLU A 50 24.31 0.27 3.25
CA GLU A 50 22.94 0.36 3.78
C GLU A 50 22.00 1.08 2.81
N MET A 51 22.46 2.19 2.22
CA MET A 51 21.70 2.91 1.19
C MET A 51 21.43 2.04 -0.04
N GLY A 52 22.37 1.17 -0.43
CA GLY A 52 22.18 0.21 -1.52
C GLY A 52 21.12 -0.84 -1.19
N GLU A 53 21.18 -1.41 0.01
CA GLU A 53 20.20 -2.39 0.50
C GLU A 53 18.80 -1.77 0.59
N LEU A 54 18.69 -0.55 1.10
CA LEU A 54 17.42 0.17 1.22
C LEU A 54 16.79 0.48 -0.15
N LYS A 55 17.60 0.86 -1.15
CA LYS A 55 17.12 1.07 -2.52
C LYS A 55 16.55 -0.22 -3.12
N LEU A 56 17.27 -1.34 -2.97
CA LEU A 56 16.80 -2.64 -3.45
C LEU A 56 15.51 -3.10 -2.76
N ALA A 57 15.41 -2.90 -1.45
CA ALA A 57 14.20 -3.20 -0.70
C ALA A 57 13.01 -2.35 -1.18
N ASN A 58 13.23 -1.05 -1.40
CA ASN A 58 12.21 -0.14 -1.89
C ASN A 58 11.73 -0.51 -3.30
N GLU A 59 12.64 -0.88 -4.21
CA GLU A 59 12.27 -1.35 -5.55
C GLU A 59 11.42 -2.61 -5.52
N LYS A 60 11.72 -3.56 -4.63
CA LYS A 60 10.90 -4.77 -4.43
C LYS A 60 9.51 -4.41 -3.90
N ALA A 61 9.44 -3.57 -2.87
CA ALA A 61 8.16 -3.13 -2.30
C ALA A 61 7.27 -2.44 -3.34
N ILE A 62 7.83 -1.58 -4.19
CA ILE A 62 7.09 -0.93 -5.28
C ILE A 62 6.54 -1.96 -6.27
N LYS A 63 7.32 -2.99 -6.64
CA LYS A 63 6.84 -4.06 -7.54
C LYS A 63 5.70 -4.85 -6.92
N GLU A 64 5.81 -5.21 -5.65
CA GLU A 64 4.76 -5.94 -4.92
C GLU A 64 3.47 -5.10 -4.81
N ILE A 65 3.58 -3.81 -4.50
CA ILE A 65 2.43 -2.89 -4.46
C ILE A 65 1.71 -2.87 -5.82
N ASN A 66 2.45 -2.74 -6.92
CA ASN A 66 1.87 -2.71 -8.26
C ASN A 66 1.18 -4.05 -8.62
N GLN A 67 1.75 -5.18 -8.21
CA GLN A 67 1.14 -6.49 -8.40
C GLN A 67 -0.19 -6.61 -7.63
N LEU A 68 -0.18 -6.24 -6.35
CA LEU A 68 -1.39 -6.29 -5.51
C LEU A 68 -2.47 -5.34 -6.02
N GLN A 69 -2.12 -4.15 -6.52
CA GLN A 69 -3.07 -3.22 -7.13
C GLN A 69 -3.74 -3.82 -8.38
N ASN A 70 -2.97 -4.50 -9.23
CA ASN A 70 -3.53 -5.18 -10.40
C ASN A 70 -4.46 -6.34 -10.01
N GLU A 71 -4.09 -7.13 -9.01
CA GLU A 71 -4.93 -8.21 -8.48
C GLU A 71 -6.24 -7.67 -7.89
N LEU A 72 -6.17 -6.60 -7.10
CA LEU A 72 -7.34 -5.92 -6.55
C LEU A 72 -8.27 -5.38 -7.66
N SER A 73 -7.70 -4.77 -8.70
CA SER A 73 -8.47 -4.30 -9.85
C SER A 73 -9.20 -5.45 -10.55
N ASN A 74 -8.50 -6.55 -10.81
CA ASN A 74 -9.10 -7.74 -11.43
C ASN A 74 -10.20 -8.37 -10.57
N MET A 75 -10.00 -8.43 -9.25
CA MET A 75 -11.03 -8.90 -8.31
C MET A 75 -12.26 -8.00 -8.31
N ASN A 76 -12.08 -6.67 -8.32
CA ASN A 76 -13.19 -5.72 -8.40
C ASN A 76 -13.99 -5.87 -9.70
N ILE A 77 -13.32 -6.03 -10.85
CA ILE A 77 -13.98 -6.28 -12.13
C ILE A 77 -14.79 -7.58 -12.07
N ARG A 78 -14.21 -8.65 -11.51
CA ARG A 78 -14.90 -9.93 -11.34
C ARG A 78 -16.11 -9.81 -10.41
N LEU A 79 -15.99 -9.09 -9.30
CA LEU A 79 -17.09 -8.84 -8.38
C LEU A 79 -18.22 -8.06 -9.06
N GLN A 80 -17.92 -6.96 -9.75
CA GLN A 80 -18.92 -6.20 -10.50
C GLN A 80 -19.64 -7.06 -11.54
N ARG A 81 -18.91 -7.93 -12.24
CA ARG A 81 -19.52 -8.88 -13.19
C ARG A 81 -20.48 -9.83 -12.48
N LEU A 82 -20.06 -10.45 -11.38
CA LEU A 82 -20.90 -11.37 -10.61
C LEU A 82 -22.14 -10.69 -10.03
N GLU A 83 -22.01 -9.47 -9.50
CA GLU A 83 -23.14 -8.67 -9.03
C GLU A 83 -24.08 -8.27 -10.16
N GLY A 84 -23.54 -7.96 -11.35
CA GLY A 84 -24.32 -7.70 -12.55
C GLY A 84 -25.10 -8.94 -13.00
N GLU A 85 -24.45 -10.10 -13.02
CA GLU A 85 -25.09 -11.40 -13.34
C GLU A 85 -26.16 -11.80 -12.33
N LYS A 86 -25.99 -11.48 -11.03
CA LYS A 86 -27.05 -11.64 -10.01
C LYS A 86 -28.21 -10.69 -10.26
N ARG A 87 -27.94 -9.40 -10.51
CA ARG A 87 -28.99 -8.39 -10.77
C ARG A 87 -29.82 -8.72 -12.00
N LYS A 88 -29.21 -9.26 -13.07
CA LYS A 88 -29.92 -9.65 -14.31
C LYS A 88 -31.00 -10.71 -14.11
N ARG A 89 -30.87 -11.55 -13.08
CA ARG A 89 -31.85 -12.62 -12.78
C ARG A 89 -32.91 -12.21 -11.77
N ASN A 90 -32.76 -11.02 -11.20
CA ASN A 90 -33.64 -10.54 -10.15
C ASN A 90 -34.54 -9.42 -10.67
N ILE A 91 -35.79 -9.44 -10.23
CA ILE A 91 -36.78 -8.39 -10.47
C ILE A 91 -37.08 -7.71 -9.15
N VAL A 92 -37.13 -6.38 -9.17
CA VAL A 92 -37.61 -5.59 -8.03
C VAL A 92 -39.07 -5.25 -8.28
N ILE A 93 -39.95 -5.67 -7.38
CA ILE A 93 -41.37 -5.29 -7.37
C ILE A 93 -41.56 -4.24 -6.29
N GLN A 94 -42.23 -3.14 -6.64
CA GLN A 94 -42.53 -2.02 -5.76
C GLN A 94 -44.02 -1.73 -5.76
N GLY A 95 -44.54 -1.20 -4.65
CA GLY A 95 -45.94 -0.78 -4.49
C GLY A 95 -46.91 -1.93 -4.18
N LEU A 96 -46.40 -3.12 -3.86
CA LEU A 96 -47.18 -4.24 -3.35
C LEU A 96 -47.01 -4.29 -1.82
N PRO A 97 -48.07 -4.11 -1.01
CA PRO A 97 -47.95 -4.22 0.44
C PRO A 97 -47.50 -5.62 0.89
N ILE A 98 -46.44 -5.68 1.69
CA ILE A 98 -45.82 -6.91 2.20
C ILE A 98 -46.05 -7.02 3.71
N ASP A 99 -47.06 -7.80 4.07
CA ASP A 99 -47.50 -8.09 5.44
C ASP A 99 -46.83 -9.34 6.06
N THR A 100 -45.91 -9.99 5.33
CA THR A 100 -45.27 -11.25 5.77
C THR A 100 -43.77 -11.22 5.54
N ASP A 101 -43.02 -11.60 6.57
CA ASP A 101 -41.57 -11.82 6.46
C ASP A 101 -41.22 -13.27 6.06
N ASN A 102 -42.22 -14.16 5.98
CA ASN A 102 -42.02 -15.55 5.54
C ASN A 102 -41.80 -15.60 4.01
N PRO A 103 -40.62 -16.05 3.53
CA PRO A 103 -40.30 -16.07 2.10
C PRO A 103 -41.20 -16.97 1.25
N ASN A 104 -41.69 -18.09 1.80
CA ASN A 104 -42.56 -19.00 1.04
C ASN A 104 -43.96 -18.41 0.84
N MET A 105 -44.46 -17.70 1.85
CA MET A 105 -45.74 -16.98 1.75
C MET A 105 -45.63 -15.82 0.77
N LEU A 106 -44.54 -15.04 0.84
CA LEU A 106 -44.27 -13.94 -0.07
C LEU A 106 -44.17 -14.44 -1.52
N LYS A 107 -43.44 -15.53 -1.75
CA LYS A 107 -43.34 -16.22 -3.04
C LYS A 107 -44.72 -16.54 -3.64
N ASN A 108 -45.58 -17.21 -2.89
CA ASN A 108 -46.93 -17.57 -3.38
C ASN A 108 -47.78 -16.33 -3.69
N LYS A 109 -47.68 -15.27 -2.87
CA LYS A 109 -48.37 -14.00 -3.09
C LYS A 109 -47.91 -13.33 -4.38
N ILE A 110 -46.60 -13.30 -4.63
CA ILE A 110 -46.02 -12.72 -5.83
C ILE A 110 -46.43 -13.50 -7.08
N GLU A 111 -46.35 -14.83 -7.06
CA GLU A 111 -46.77 -15.68 -8.19
C GLU A 111 -48.25 -15.45 -8.51
N SER A 112 -49.11 -15.40 -7.49
CA SER A 112 -50.54 -15.12 -7.65
C SER A 112 -50.81 -13.71 -8.15
N PHE A 113 -50.06 -12.72 -7.68
CA PHE A 113 -50.17 -11.33 -8.12
C PHE A 113 -49.82 -11.19 -9.61
N ILE A 114 -48.71 -11.80 -10.06
CA ILE A 114 -48.30 -11.75 -11.47
C ILE A 114 -49.30 -12.49 -12.35
N ASP A 115 -49.79 -13.67 -11.95
CA ASP A 115 -50.81 -14.42 -12.71
C ASP A 115 -52.11 -13.61 -12.83
N LYS A 116 -52.55 -12.97 -11.75
CA LYS A 116 -53.79 -12.20 -11.74
C LYS A 116 -53.71 -10.88 -12.52
N GLU A 117 -52.68 -10.08 -12.27
CA GLU A 117 -52.59 -8.71 -12.84
C GLU A 117 -52.01 -8.72 -14.26
N MET A 118 -51.12 -9.66 -14.57
CA MET A 118 -50.48 -9.74 -15.89
C MET A 118 -50.99 -10.89 -16.75
N GLY A 119 -51.74 -11.85 -16.18
CA GLY A 119 -52.23 -13.03 -16.92
C GLY A 119 -51.12 -14.04 -17.27
N VAL A 120 -49.99 -14.00 -16.57
CA VAL A 120 -48.81 -14.83 -16.87
C VAL A 120 -48.46 -15.70 -15.66
N LYS A 121 -48.41 -17.01 -15.88
CA LYS A 121 -47.88 -17.95 -14.88
C LYS A 121 -46.36 -17.89 -14.85
N VAL A 122 -45.83 -17.43 -13.73
CA VAL A 122 -44.40 -17.43 -13.44
C VAL A 122 -44.10 -18.40 -12.31
N LYS A 123 -42.86 -18.87 -12.26
CA LYS A 123 -42.33 -19.60 -11.11
C LYS A 123 -41.21 -18.79 -10.51
N VAL A 124 -41.35 -18.47 -9.22
CA VAL A 124 -40.39 -17.68 -8.46
C VAL A 124 -39.46 -18.65 -7.74
N ASN A 125 -38.15 -18.47 -7.86
CA ASN A 125 -37.15 -19.29 -7.16
C ASN A 125 -36.94 -18.79 -5.74
N GLU A 126 -36.66 -17.49 -5.58
CA GLU A 126 -36.36 -16.85 -4.30
C GLU A 126 -37.12 -15.54 -4.16
N THR A 127 -37.49 -15.16 -2.93
CA THR A 127 -38.03 -13.84 -2.60
C THR A 127 -37.35 -13.27 -1.37
N ILE A 128 -37.07 -11.97 -1.41
CA ILE A 128 -36.46 -11.22 -0.32
C ILE A 128 -37.27 -9.94 -0.11
N LYS A 129 -37.82 -9.76 1.08
CA LYS A 129 -38.42 -8.48 1.49
C LYS A 129 -37.31 -7.46 1.70
N LEU A 130 -37.39 -6.33 1.01
CA LEU A 130 -36.45 -5.20 1.16
C LEU A 130 -37.09 -4.03 1.92
N GLY A 131 -38.42 -3.95 1.95
CA GLY A 131 -39.20 -2.98 2.70
C GLY A 131 -40.67 -3.37 2.69
N ASP A 132 -41.53 -2.55 3.30
CA ASP A 132 -42.95 -2.88 3.44
C ASP A 132 -43.73 -2.86 2.12
N GLU A 133 -43.18 -2.24 1.08
CA GLU A 133 -43.75 -2.25 -0.28
C GLU A 133 -42.73 -2.63 -1.36
N ILE A 134 -41.58 -3.20 -0.98
CA ILE A 134 -40.49 -3.51 -1.90
C ILE A 134 -40.01 -4.94 -1.66
N CYS A 135 -40.02 -5.77 -2.71
CA CYS A 135 -39.38 -7.07 -2.69
C CYS A 135 -38.51 -7.31 -3.92
N LEU A 136 -37.43 -8.07 -3.69
CA LEU A 136 -36.62 -8.65 -4.73
C LEU A 136 -37.08 -10.09 -4.97
N ILE A 137 -37.25 -10.48 -6.23
CA ILE A 137 -37.61 -11.84 -6.61
C ILE A 137 -36.64 -12.37 -7.65
N GLU A 138 -36.31 -13.65 -7.58
CA GLU A 138 -35.60 -14.36 -8.65
C GLU A 138 -36.61 -15.25 -9.38
N LEU A 139 -36.70 -15.15 -10.70
CA LEU A 139 -37.59 -16.00 -11.51
C LEU A 139 -36.87 -17.25 -12.03
N ASP A 140 -37.60 -18.35 -12.17
CA ASP A 140 -37.11 -19.58 -12.80
C ASP A 140 -37.06 -19.40 -14.32
N ASN A 141 -35.88 -19.02 -14.85
CA ASN A 141 -35.64 -18.92 -16.29
C ASN A 141 -35.45 -20.32 -16.90
N LYS A 142 -36.53 -21.11 -16.99
CA LYS A 142 -36.54 -22.35 -17.79
C LYS A 142 -36.80 -22.12 -19.28
N TYR A 143 -37.03 -20.87 -19.69
CA TYR A 143 -37.35 -20.49 -21.06
C TYR A 143 -36.51 -19.31 -21.55
N GLU A 144 -35.20 -19.31 -21.30
CA GLU A 144 -34.31 -18.56 -22.21
C GLU A 144 -34.33 -19.29 -23.56
N VAL A 145 -35.09 -18.73 -24.51
CA VAL A 145 -35.03 -19.15 -25.91
C VAL A 145 -33.60 -18.89 -26.38
N SER A 146 -32.87 -19.95 -26.68
CA SER A 146 -31.53 -19.88 -27.27
C SER A 146 -31.55 -18.89 -28.47
N PRO A 147 -30.66 -17.90 -28.52
CA PRO A 147 -30.48 -17.15 -29.75
C PRO A 147 -29.99 -18.13 -30.82
N LYS A 148 -30.71 -18.19 -31.94
CA LYS A 148 -30.25 -18.86 -33.17
C LYS A 148 -29.10 -18.08 -33.80
#